data_AF-A0A964QSU9-F1
#
_entry.id   AF-A0A964QSU9-F1
#
_cell.length_a   1.000
_cell.length_b   1.000
_cell.length_c   1.000
_cell.angle_alpha   90.00
_cell.angle_beta   90.00
_cell.angle_gamma   90.00
#
_symmetry.space_group_name_H-M   'P 1'
#
loop_
_entity.id
_entity.type
_entity.pdbx_description
1 polymer ?
#
loop_
_entity_poly.entity_id
_entity_poly.type
_entity_poly.pdbx_seq_one_letter_code
_entity_poly.pdbx_strand_id
1 'polypeptide(L)'
;RDMEMITNIVAKVDVLLAQVLIEAIIMEVQLGDSQNVGVSVLQNPKRFSQDVTGAGAVNNGQSFLNNITNFPGALPSGFNYFGKIGNDLELAVKAIASDSTINVISRPRVQTSHAIPGTFEFVQTVPYPSGSYDSYGGYGGGFGGFGGGTPRTIIEKVDVGIRLGVTPFITPEGLVVMEITQEASQVGADKIIDGNPIPVINKRVAEATLTVRNRDTIMMGGFITESKTKNKSGVPILKDIPGLGVLFRSKNSENSRSELIILMRATVLETPEEAAITAMDEKSQLPGIQEAEKQFHAEDQKRLKKVKTSKR
;
A
#
# COMPACT_ATOMS: atom_id res chain seq x y z
N ARG A 1 -9.96 -58.10 28.87
CA ARG A 1 -11.10 -57.20 28.61
C ARG A 1 -10.69 -55.74 28.76
N ASP A 2 -10.44 -55.23 29.97
CA ASP A 2 -10.11 -53.80 30.14
C ASP A 2 -8.74 -53.42 29.53
N MET A 3 -7.75 -54.31 29.65
CA MET A 3 -6.44 -54.11 29.04
C MET A 3 -6.50 -54.10 27.50
N GLU A 4 -7.33 -54.97 26.89
CA GLU A 4 -7.55 -54.98 25.43
C GLU A 4 -8.30 -53.73 24.96
N MET A 5 -9.22 -53.20 25.78
CA MET A 5 -9.92 -51.94 25.50
C MET A 5 -8.95 -50.75 25.54
N ILE A 6 -8.06 -50.71 26.53
CA ILE A 6 -7.02 -49.67 26.63
C ILE A 6 -6.04 -49.78 25.47
N THR A 7 -5.56 -50.98 25.11
CA THR A 7 -4.65 -51.15 23.96
C THR A 7 -5.31 -50.70 22.65
N ASN A 8 -6.59 -51.00 22.44
CA ASN A 8 -7.34 -50.54 21.26
C ASN A 8 -7.56 -49.02 21.24
N ILE A 9 -7.69 -48.36 22.40
CA ILE A 9 -7.78 -46.90 22.49
C ILE A 9 -6.42 -46.27 22.21
N VAL A 10 -5.35 -46.78 22.84
CA VAL A 10 -3.98 -46.28 22.64
C VAL A 10 -3.57 -46.40 21.18
N ALA A 11 -3.86 -47.53 20.51
CA ALA A 11 -3.56 -47.71 19.09
C ALA A 11 -4.32 -46.74 18.16
N LYS A 12 -5.45 -46.15 18.59
CA LYS A 12 -6.20 -45.13 17.84
C LYS A 12 -5.76 -43.70 18.16
N VAL A 13 -5.13 -43.48 19.31
CA VAL A 13 -4.61 -42.17 19.75
C VAL A 13 -3.17 -41.95 19.30
N ASP A 14 -2.38 -43.03 19.20
CA ASP A 14 -0.98 -43.00 18.76
C ASP A 14 -0.87 -43.08 17.23
N VAL A 15 -1.39 -42.07 16.55
CA VAL A 15 -1.29 -41.89 15.09
C VAL A 15 -0.55 -40.60 14.78
N LEU A 16 0.20 -40.59 13.68
CA LEU A 16 0.85 -39.38 13.19
C LEU A 16 -0.22 -38.33 12.84
N LEU A 17 -0.03 -37.10 13.31
CA LEU A 17 -0.91 -35.99 13.00
C LEU A 17 -0.66 -35.54 11.56
N ALA A 18 -1.71 -35.56 10.74
CA ALA A 18 -1.68 -34.96 9.42
C ALA A 18 -1.41 -33.44 9.52
N GLN A 19 -0.70 -32.93 8.53
CA GLN A 19 -0.33 -31.52 8.41
C GLN A 19 -1.12 -30.86 7.28
N VAL A 20 -1.25 -29.55 7.35
CA VAL A 20 -1.92 -28.75 6.33
C VAL A 20 -0.98 -27.62 5.92
N LEU A 21 -0.64 -27.58 4.65
CA LEU A 21 -0.01 -26.41 4.01
C LEU A 21 -1.11 -25.47 3.56
N ILE A 22 -1.05 -24.23 4.05
CA ILE A 22 -2.07 -23.21 3.82
C ILE A 22 -1.42 -22.07 3.07
N GLU A 23 -2.04 -21.69 1.96
CA GLU A 23 -1.55 -20.65 1.06
C GLU A 23 -2.62 -19.58 0.91
N ALA A 24 -2.26 -18.33 1.19
CA ALA A 24 -3.08 -17.18 0.86
C ALA A 24 -2.55 -16.55 -0.43
N ILE A 25 -3.43 -16.09 -1.32
CA ILE A 25 -3.07 -15.28 -2.48
C ILE A 25 -3.87 -13.99 -2.37
N ILE A 26 -3.16 -12.89 -2.15
CA ILE A 26 -3.73 -11.56 -2.13
C ILE A 26 -3.34 -10.89 -3.44
N MET A 27 -4.34 -10.50 -4.23
CA MET A 27 -4.13 -9.75 -5.46
C MET A 27 -4.85 -8.41 -5.34
N GLU A 28 -4.13 -7.34 -5.60
CA GLU A 28 -4.65 -5.99 -5.64
C GLU A 28 -4.28 -5.30 -6.95
N VAL A 29 -5.26 -4.61 -7.53
CA VAL A 29 -5.11 -3.77 -8.71
C VAL A 29 -5.61 -2.38 -8.37
N GLN A 30 -4.77 -1.37 -8.54
CA GLN A 30 -5.17 0.04 -8.44
C GLN A 30 -5.01 0.69 -9.81
N LEU A 31 -6.09 1.29 -10.30
CA LEU A 31 -6.18 2.01 -11.55
C LEU A 31 -6.47 3.48 -11.26
N GLY A 32 -5.71 4.38 -11.88
CA GLY A 32 -5.93 5.81 -11.78
C GLY A 32 -5.93 6.46 -13.17
N ASP A 33 -7.01 7.16 -13.51
CA ASP A 33 -7.11 7.99 -14.71
C ASP A 33 -7.43 9.42 -14.29
N SER A 34 -6.55 10.36 -14.65
CA SER A 34 -6.77 11.78 -14.38
C SER A 34 -6.61 12.61 -15.66
N GLN A 35 -7.55 13.52 -15.87
CA GLN A 35 -7.57 14.42 -17.02
C GLN A 35 -7.87 15.84 -16.55
N ASN A 36 -6.97 16.77 -16.84
CA ASN A 36 -7.11 18.16 -16.49
C ASN A 36 -6.85 19.03 -17.72
N VAL A 37 -7.89 19.74 -18.16
CA VAL A 37 -7.83 20.64 -19.32
C VAL A 37 -8.46 21.96 -18.94
N GLY A 38 -7.73 23.05 -19.15
CA GLY A 38 -8.21 24.39 -18.81
C GLY A 38 -7.48 25.50 -19.54
N VAL A 39 -8.17 26.63 -19.66
CA VAL A 39 -7.65 27.88 -20.21
C VAL A 39 -7.83 28.98 -19.16
N SER A 40 -6.77 29.72 -18.89
CA SER A 40 -6.78 30.89 -18.02
C SER A 40 -6.28 32.12 -18.75
N VAL A 41 -6.83 33.27 -18.37
CA VAL A 41 -6.54 34.56 -18.99
C VAL A 41 -6.28 35.57 -17.88
N LEU A 42 -5.24 36.38 -18.02
CA LEU A 42 -4.92 37.47 -17.12
C LEU A 42 -4.80 38.76 -17.92
N GLN A 43 -5.44 39.81 -17.43
CA GLN A 43 -5.24 41.16 -17.92
C GLN A 43 -4.34 41.90 -16.92
N ASN A 44 -3.21 42.40 -17.43
CA ASN A 44 -2.31 43.23 -16.64
C ASN A 44 -3.02 44.52 -16.21
N PRO A 45 -2.73 45.05 -15.01
CA PRO A 45 -3.40 46.22 -14.47
C PRO A 45 -3.23 47.41 -15.42
N LYS A 46 -4.35 47.94 -15.91
CA LYS A 46 -4.39 49.09 -16.82
C LYS A 46 -4.95 50.30 -16.09
N ARG A 47 -4.25 51.43 -16.22
CA ARG A 47 -4.72 52.73 -15.71
C ARG A 47 -5.71 53.31 -16.73
N PHE A 48 -6.96 53.48 -16.31
CA PHE A 48 -8.02 54.11 -17.11
C PHE A 48 -8.10 55.63 -16.84
N SER A 49 -7.70 56.08 -15.64
CA SER A 49 -7.56 57.49 -15.23
C SER A 49 -6.51 57.61 -14.10
N GLN A 50 -6.19 58.82 -13.62
CA GLN A 50 -5.24 59.04 -12.51
C GLN A 50 -5.62 58.24 -11.25
N ASP A 51 -6.91 58.04 -11.00
CA ASP A 51 -7.41 57.34 -9.80
C ASP A 51 -8.06 55.97 -10.07
N VAL A 52 -8.13 55.53 -11.34
CA VAL A 52 -8.83 54.28 -11.72
C VAL A 52 -7.87 53.34 -12.39
N THR A 53 -7.46 52.29 -11.67
CA THR A 53 -6.70 51.16 -12.19
C THR A 53 -7.57 49.91 -12.11
N GLY A 54 -7.70 49.17 -13.21
CA GLY A 54 -8.43 47.91 -13.24
C GLY A 54 -7.55 46.77 -13.71
N ALA A 55 -7.76 45.59 -13.14
CA ALA A 55 -7.17 44.33 -13.60
C ALA A 55 -8.28 43.29 -13.68
N GLY A 56 -8.13 42.32 -14.56
CA GLY A 56 -9.10 41.24 -14.75
C GLY A 56 -8.39 39.90 -14.83
N ALA A 57 -8.97 38.86 -14.28
CA ALA A 57 -8.44 37.51 -14.40
C ALA A 57 -9.56 36.50 -14.53
N VAL A 58 -9.38 35.53 -15.42
CA VAL A 58 -10.16 34.33 -15.53
C VAL A 58 -9.25 33.18 -15.12
N ASN A 59 -9.39 32.73 -13.87
CA ASN A 59 -8.63 31.61 -13.35
C ASN A 59 -9.54 30.38 -13.26
N ASN A 60 -9.56 29.60 -14.34
CA ASN A 60 -10.33 28.36 -14.39
C ASN A 60 -9.43 27.20 -13.93
N GLY A 61 -9.33 26.96 -12.61
CA GLY A 61 -8.58 25.82 -12.04
C GLY A 61 -7.63 26.20 -10.90
N GLN A 62 -6.62 25.35 -10.64
CA GLN A 62 -5.54 25.64 -9.68
C GLN A 62 -4.80 26.93 -10.09
N SER A 63 -4.26 27.68 -9.12
CA SER A 63 -3.62 29.00 -9.31
C SER A 63 -2.43 28.99 -10.27
N PHE A 64 -2.71 28.97 -11.57
CA PHE A 64 -1.74 28.95 -12.66
C PHE A 64 -1.08 30.32 -12.87
N LEU A 65 -1.82 31.39 -12.62
CA LEU A 65 -1.38 32.76 -12.88
C LEU A 65 -0.34 33.27 -11.87
N ASN A 66 -0.28 32.69 -10.66
CA ASN A 66 0.75 33.02 -9.66
C ASN A 66 2.17 32.62 -10.09
N ASN A 67 2.32 31.69 -11.06
CA ASN A 67 3.62 31.28 -11.60
C ASN A 67 4.09 32.14 -12.79
N ILE A 68 3.24 33.01 -13.34
CA ILE A 68 3.53 33.79 -14.55
C ILE A 68 4.25 35.11 -14.20
N THR A 69 3.96 35.69 -13.03
CA THR A 69 4.56 36.96 -12.58
C THR A 69 5.96 36.80 -11.97
N ASN A 70 6.32 35.58 -11.54
CA ASN A 70 7.66 35.19 -11.08
C ASN A 70 8.19 34.03 -11.94
N PHE A 71 8.76 34.34 -13.10
CA PHE A 71 9.40 33.34 -13.97
C PHE A 71 10.85 33.02 -13.51
N PRO A 72 11.01 32.36 -12.34
CA PRO A 72 12.01 31.32 -12.21
C PRO A 72 11.46 30.15 -11.35
N GLY A 73 10.45 29.43 -11.85
CA GLY A 73 9.83 28.31 -11.15
C GLY A 73 9.60 27.12 -12.08
N ALA A 74 9.73 25.90 -11.54
CA ALA A 74 9.54 24.65 -12.27
C ALA A 74 8.14 24.59 -12.90
N LEU A 75 8.08 24.36 -14.21
CA LEU A 75 6.82 24.19 -14.91
C LEU A 75 6.09 22.95 -14.36
N PRO A 76 4.80 23.05 -14.01
CA PRO A 76 4.04 21.88 -13.57
C PRO A 76 3.95 20.85 -14.70
N SER A 77 3.92 19.56 -14.35
CA SER A 77 3.81 18.46 -15.32
C SER A 77 2.60 18.63 -16.27
N GLY A 78 2.77 18.22 -17.53
CA GLY A 78 1.77 18.30 -18.59
C GLY A 78 2.12 19.28 -19.73
N PHE A 79 1.19 19.43 -20.68
CA PHE A 79 1.28 20.46 -21.71
C PHE A 79 0.89 21.80 -21.10
N ASN A 80 1.80 22.77 -21.15
CA ASN A 80 1.56 24.15 -20.72
C ASN A 80 2.02 25.09 -21.83
N TYR A 81 1.13 25.96 -22.29
CA TYR A 81 1.44 26.98 -23.29
C TYR A 81 1.08 28.35 -22.73
N PHE A 82 2.01 29.30 -22.84
CA PHE A 82 1.85 30.67 -22.39
C PHE A 82 2.02 31.62 -23.58
N GLY A 83 1.07 32.53 -23.76
CA GLY A 83 1.11 33.55 -24.79
C GLY A 83 0.79 34.92 -24.21
N LYS A 84 1.44 35.97 -24.71
CA LYS A 84 1.06 37.35 -24.45
C LYS A 84 0.48 37.96 -25.72
N ILE A 85 -0.67 38.61 -25.61
CA ILE A 85 -1.34 39.31 -26.71
C ILE A 85 -1.25 40.80 -26.40
N GLY A 86 -0.32 41.49 -27.07
CA GLY A 86 0.04 42.87 -26.72
C GLY A 86 0.73 42.98 -25.36
N ASN A 87 0.66 44.16 -24.74
CA ASN A 87 1.23 44.39 -23.39
C ASN A 87 0.24 44.08 -22.26
N ASP A 88 -1.04 43.93 -22.58
CA ASP A 88 -2.13 43.99 -21.60
C ASP A 88 -2.76 42.62 -21.30
N LEU A 89 -2.61 41.61 -22.18
CA LEU A 89 -3.32 40.33 -22.06
C LEU A 89 -2.35 39.14 -22.08
N GLU A 90 -2.51 38.25 -21.12
CA GLU A 90 -1.76 37.00 -20.99
C GLU A 90 -2.73 35.82 -21.04
N LEU A 91 -2.38 34.80 -21.82
CA LEU A 91 -3.15 33.59 -22.05
C LEU A 91 -2.31 32.40 -21.62
N ALA A 92 -2.91 31.49 -20.85
CA ALA A 92 -2.30 30.23 -20.50
C ALA A 92 -3.25 29.07 -20.81
N VAL A 93 -2.71 28.03 -21.45
CA VAL A 93 -3.41 26.80 -21.80
C VAL A 93 -2.70 25.64 -21.10
N LYS A 94 -3.48 24.81 -20.40
CA LYS A 94 -2.99 23.57 -19.80
C LYS A 94 -3.81 22.38 -20.25
N ALA A 95 -3.10 21.30 -20.58
CA ALA A 95 -3.69 19.99 -20.75
C ALA A 95 -2.77 18.91 -20.17
N ILE A 96 -3.32 18.01 -19.37
CA ILE A 96 -2.64 16.81 -18.90
C ILE A 96 -3.63 15.67 -18.83
N ALA A 97 -3.19 14.49 -19.26
CA ALA A 97 -3.83 13.22 -19.01
C ALA A 97 -2.79 12.29 -18.37
N SER A 98 -3.17 11.57 -17.33
CA SER A 98 -2.31 10.60 -16.65
C SER A 98 -3.07 9.29 -16.46
N ASP A 99 -2.40 8.19 -16.76
CA ASP A 99 -2.89 6.84 -16.51
C ASP A 99 -1.89 6.12 -15.59
N SER A 100 -2.38 5.47 -14.55
CA SER A 100 -1.58 4.70 -13.59
C SER A 100 -2.22 3.35 -13.31
N THR A 101 -1.39 2.31 -13.33
CA THR A 101 -1.80 0.94 -12.96
C THR A 101 -0.77 0.37 -12.00
N ILE A 102 -1.22 -0.07 -10.83
CA ILE A 102 -0.39 -0.71 -9.82
C ILE A 102 -0.97 -2.10 -9.56
N ASN A 103 -0.13 -3.12 -9.68
CA ASN A 103 -0.49 -4.51 -9.40
C ASN A 103 0.35 -5.02 -8.22
N VAL A 104 -0.31 -5.55 -7.19
CA VAL A 104 0.35 -6.14 -6.03
C VAL A 104 -0.10 -7.59 -5.89
N ILE A 105 0.85 -8.52 -5.81
CA ILE A 105 0.58 -9.94 -5.57
C ILE A 105 1.41 -10.37 -4.37
N SER A 106 0.73 -10.87 -3.34
CA SER A 106 1.35 -11.41 -2.14
C SER A 106 0.89 -12.85 -1.92
N ARG A 107 1.84 -13.74 -1.58
CA ARG A 107 1.57 -15.17 -1.36
C ARG A 107 2.14 -15.67 -0.02
N PRO A 108 1.58 -15.25 1.13
CA PRO A 108 1.97 -15.81 2.42
C PRO A 108 1.54 -17.29 2.50
N ARG A 109 2.38 -18.11 3.12
CA ARG A 109 2.11 -19.53 3.31
C ARG A 109 2.58 -19.99 4.68
N VAL A 110 1.86 -20.92 5.27
CA VAL A 110 2.19 -21.51 6.57
C VAL A 110 1.77 -22.98 6.59
N GLN A 111 2.61 -23.83 7.16
CA GLN A 111 2.33 -25.23 7.38
C GLN A 111 2.13 -25.47 8.87
N THR A 112 1.03 -26.13 9.24
CA THR A 112 0.72 -26.46 10.64
C THR A 112 0.02 -27.81 10.73
N SER A 113 0.00 -28.39 11.93
CA SER A 113 -0.66 -29.68 12.18
C SER A 113 -2.16 -29.52 12.41
N HIS A 114 -2.89 -30.63 12.30
CA HIS A 114 -4.31 -30.69 12.69
C HIS A 114 -4.58 -30.06 14.06
N ALA A 115 -5.54 -29.14 14.13
CA ALA A 115 -5.99 -28.43 15.32
C ALA A 115 -4.92 -27.59 16.05
N ILE A 116 -3.81 -27.26 15.38
CA ILE A 116 -2.76 -26.40 15.93
C ILE A 116 -2.71 -25.07 15.17
N PRO A 117 -2.74 -23.91 15.85
CA PRO A 117 -2.63 -22.63 15.19
C PRO A 117 -1.25 -22.46 14.54
N GLY A 118 -1.23 -22.03 13.29
CA GLY A 118 -0.05 -21.60 12.56
C GLY A 118 -0.11 -20.11 12.27
N THR A 119 1.03 -19.42 12.44
CA THR A 119 1.14 -17.99 12.12
C THR A 119 2.33 -17.73 11.21
N PHE A 120 2.16 -16.80 10.29
CA PHE A 120 3.21 -16.24 9.44
C PHE A 120 3.14 -14.71 9.52
N GLU A 121 4.24 -14.08 9.94
CA GLU A 121 4.35 -12.63 10.05
C GLU A 121 5.57 -12.14 9.28
N PHE A 122 5.33 -11.26 8.32
CA PHE A 122 6.35 -10.51 7.61
C PHE A 122 6.02 -9.02 7.77
N VAL A 123 6.55 -8.42 8.84
CA VAL A 123 6.25 -7.05 9.24
C VAL A 123 7.51 -6.20 9.34
N GLN A 124 7.35 -4.91 9.08
CA GLN A 124 8.35 -3.88 9.35
C GLN A 124 7.76 -2.86 10.32
N THR A 125 8.55 -2.42 11.28
CA THR A 125 8.13 -1.42 12.26
C THR A 125 8.39 -0.01 11.72
N VAL A 126 7.33 0.79 11.57
CA VAL A 126 7.38 2.17 11.08
C VAL A 126 7.17 3.13 12.24
N PRO A 127 8.01 4.18 12.40
CA PRO A 127 7.78 5.21 13.41
C PRO A 127 6.61 6.12 12.98
N TYR A 128 5.64 6.30 13.89
CA TYR A 128 4.45 7.12 13.69
C TYR A 128 4.37 8.19 14.80
N PRO A 129 4.36 9.49 14.46
CA PRO A 129 4.24 10.54 15.47
C PRO A 129 2.81 10.58 16.04
N SER A 130 2.63 10.28 17.33
CA SER A 130 1.31 10.18 17.99
C SER A 130 0.95 11.40 18.84
N GLY A 131 1.87 12.35 19.00
CA GLY A 131 1.58 13.66 19.61
C GLY A 131 2.81 14.54 19.72
N SER A 132 2.61 15.85 19.82
CA SER A 132 3.64 16.79 20.23
C SER A 132 3.18 17.51 21.49
N TYR A 133 4.05 17.60 22.49
CA TYR A 133 3.84 18.50 23.62
C TYR A 133 4.96 19.54 23.64
N ASP A 134 4.58 20.78 23.92
CA ASP A 134 5.55 21.82 24.19
C ASP A 134 6.17 21.53 25.56
N SER A 135 7.45 21.21 25.58
CA SER A 135 8.20 21.14 26.81
C SER A 135 8.50 22.58 27.26
N TYR A 136 7.66 23.14 28.12
CA TYR A 136 7.94 24.40 28.82
C TYR A 136 8.98 24.14 29.92
N GLY A 137 10.26 24.09 29.53
CA GLY A 137 11.38 23.83 30.43
C GLY A 137 12.39 24.96 30.43
N GLY A 138 12.31 25.85 31.42
CA GLY A 138 13.39 26.79 31.73
C GLY A 138 12.93 28.07 32.44
N TYR A 139 12.97 28.08 33.78
CA TYR A 139 13.08 29.32 34.55
C TYR A 139 14.46 29.93 34.26
N GLY A 140 14.49 30.97 33.41
CA GLY A 140 15.65 31.85 33.22
C GLY A 140 15.27 33.26 33.66
N GLY A 141 15.81 33.70 34.80
CA GLY A 141 15.59 35.03 35.33
C GLY A 141 16.16 36.14 34.44
N GLY A 142 15.54 37.32 34.50
CA GLY A 142 16.08 38.58 33.99
C GLY A 142 15.62 38.96 32.58
N PHE A 143 14.66 39.88 32.51
CA PHE A 143 14.33 40.73 31.36
C PHE A 143 14.02 40.03 30.01
N GLY A 144 12.74 39.75 29.77
CA GLY A 144 12.15 39.77 28.41
C GLY A 144 12.42 38.58 27.48
N GLY A 145 12.77 37.40 28.00
CA GLY A 145 12.95 36.19 27.18
C GLY A 145 11.62 35.51 26.80
N PHE A 146 11.27 35.50 25.51
CA PHE A 146 10.25 34.61 24.96
C PHE A 146 10.75 33.16 25.06
N GLY A 147 10.30 32.42 26.07
CA GLY A 147 10.59 31.00 26.23
C GLY A 147 9.88 30.17 25.17
N GLY A 148 10.51 30.00 24.00
CA GLY A 148 10.06 29.04 22.98
C GLY A 148 10.31 27.63 23.49
N GLY A 149 9.26 26.94 23.94
CA GLY A 149 9.33 25.51 24.21
C GLY A 149 9.80 24.77 22.96
N THR A 150 10.74 23.83 23.09
CA THR A 150 11.07 22.94 21.98
C THR A 150 9.96 21.89 21.90
N PRO A 151 9.18 21.82 20.80
CA PRO A 151 8.15 20.80 20.68
C PRO A 151 8.81 19.43 20.69
N ARG A 152 8.43 18.59 21.65
CA ARG A 152 8.86 17.18 21.71
C ARG A 152 7.78 16.34 21.06
N THR A 153 8.17 15.55 20.07
CA THR A 153 7.26 14.62 19.39
C THR A 153 7.37 13.24 20.04
N ILE A 154 6.23 12.68 20.46
CA ILE A 154 6.10 11.29 20.88
C ILE A 154 5.97 10.45 19.63
N ILE A 155 6.87 9.48 19.48
CA ILE A 155 6.89 8.56 18.34
C ILE A 155 6.40 7.21 18.85
N GLU A 156 5.26 6.78 18.32
CA GLU A 156 4.75 5.42 18.45
C GLU A 156 5.36 4.54 17.34
N LYS A 157 5.46 3.24 17.59
CA LYS A 157 5.97 2.27 16.62
C LYS A 157 4.80 1.43 16.14
N VAL A 158 4.53 1.43 14.84
CA VAL A 158 3.43 0.68 14.24
C VAL A 158 3.99 -0.35 13.29
N ASP A 159 3.60 -1.62 13.47
CA ASP A 159 4.00 -2.69 12.57
C ASP A 159 3.13 -2.70 11.31
N VAL A 160 3.78 -2.74 10.15
CA VAL A 160 3.15 -2.73 8.83
C VAL A 160 3.70 -3.89 8.02
N GLY A 161 2.84 -4.69 7.41
CA GLY A 161 3.23 -5.83 6.59
C GLY A 161 2.13 -6.88 6.45
N ILE A 162 2.52 -8.14 6.28
CA ILE A 162 1.60 -9.24 6.03
C ILE A 162 1.58 -10.15 7.26
N ARG A 163 0.38 -10.44 7.77
CA ARG A 163 0.15 -11.42 8.84
C ARG A 163 -0.93 -12.40 8.38
N LEU A 164 -0.63 -13.68 8.48
CA LEU A 164 -1.54 -14.79 8.24
C LEU A 164 -1.58 -15.64 9.51
N GLY A 165 -2.73 -15.70 10.17
CA GLY A 165 -3.02 -16.63 11.25
C GLY A 165 -4.04 -17.65 10.78
N VAL A 166 -3.84 -18.92 11.08
CA VAL A 166 -4.78 -19.98 10.70
C VAL A 166 -4.78 -21.13 11.69
N THR A 167 -5.98 -21.65 11.98
CA THR A 167 -6.17 -22.87 12.76
C THR A 167 -6.94 -23.88 11.92
N PRO A 168 -6.29 -24.90 11.33
CA PRO A 168 -6.97 -25.89 10.51
C PRO A 168 -7.50 -27.07 11.33
N PHE A 169 -8.61 -27.61 10.87
CA PHE A 169 -9.24 -28.82 11.36
C PHE A 169 -9.60 -29.72 10.18
N ILE A 170 -9.01 -30.91 10.15
CA ILE A 170 -9.22 -31.90 9.08
C ILE A 170 -10.38 -32.79 9.50
N THR A 171 -11.44 -32.81 8.70
CA THR A 171 -12.59 -33.69 8.89
C THR A 171 -12.28 -35.11 8.40
N PRO A 172 -12.99 -36.14 8.89
CA PRO A 172 -12.85 -37.51 8.39
C PRO A 172 -13.12 -37.67 6.89
N GLU A 173 -13.87 -36.74 6.30
CA GLU A 173 -14.19 -36.71 4.86
C GLU A 173 -13.09 -36.05 4.01
N GLY A 174 -11.98 -35.61 4.62
CA GLY A 174 -10.87 -34.94 3.93
C GLY A 174 -11.11 -33.46 3.63
N LEU A 175 -12.17 -32.87 4.18
CA LEU A 175 -12.38 -31.41 4.16
C LEU A 175 -11.52 -30.75 5.23
N VAL A 176 -10.99 -29.57 4.93
CA VAL A 176 -10.25 -28.74 5.87
C VAL A 176 -11.13 -27.55 6.26
N VAL A 177 -11.54 -27.51 7.52
CA VAL A 177 -12.18 -26.34 8.14
C VAL A 177 -11.07 -25.48 8.71
N MET A 178 -11.03 -24.19 8.38
CA MET A 178 -9.98 -23.30 8.88
C MET A 178 -10.60 -22.02 9.42
N GLU A 179 -10.21 -21.65 10.63
CA GLU A 179 -10.38 -20.29 11.14
C GLU A 179 -9.16 -19.49 10.71
N ILE A 180 -9.36 -18.38 9.98
CA ILE A 180 -8.27 -17.62 9.37
C ILE A 180 -8.39 -16.15 9.72
N THR A 181 -7.25 -15.55 10.04
CA THR A 181 -7.06 -14.11 10.21
C THR A 181 -5.99 -13.65 9.22
N GLN A 182 -6.39 -12.96 8.17
CA GLN A 182 -5.48 -12.40 7.17
C GLN A 182 -5.44 -10.88 7.31
N GLU A 183 -4.26 -10.35 7.55
CA GLU A 183 -3.97 -8.92 7.56
C GLU A 183 -2.90 -8.59 6.52
N ALA A 184 -3.15 -7.54 5.74
CA ALA A 184 -2.17 -6.95 4.85
C ALA A 184 -2.18 -5.43 5.04
N SER A 185 -1.05 -4.89 5.48
CA SER A 185 -0.85 -3.46 5.66
C SER A 185 0.35 -2.97 4.86
N GLN A 186 0.24 -1.76 4.34
CA GLN A 186 1.29 -1.10 3.56
C GLN A 186 1.38 0.37 3.92
N VAL A 187 2.60 0.90 3.86
CA VAL A 187 2.86 2.33 3.98
C VAL A 187 2.43 3.00 2.68
N GLY A 188 1.46 3.90 2.76
CA GLY A 188 0.99 4.75 1.69
C GLY A 188 1.77 6.06 1.60
N ALA A 189 1.27 6.99 0.79
CA ALA A 189 1.86 8.32 0.65
C ALA A 189 1.76 9.12 1.96
N ASP A 190 2.77 9.94 2.24
CA ASP A 190 2.78 10.82 3.40
C ASP A 190 1.68 11.88 3.29
N LYS A 191 1.05 12.17 4.42
CA LYS A 191 0.14 13.31 4.60
C LYS A 191 0.83 14.35 5.48
N ILE A 192 0.83 15.61 5.03
CA ILE A 192 1.35 16.71 5.84
C ILE A 192 0.35 17.05 6.94
N ILE A 193 0.75 16.91 8.19
CA ILE A 193 0.00 17.30 9.38
C ILE A 193 0.93 18.16 10.24
N ASP A 194 0.51 19.40 10.51
CA ASP A 194 1.29 20.40 11.27
C ASP A 194 2.73 20.60 10.74
N GLY A 195 2.89 20.55 9.41
CA GLY A 195 4.19 20.72 8.74
C GLY A 195 5.08 19.47 8.71
N ASN A 196 4.64 18.36 9.32
CA ASN A 196 5.39 17.10 9.34
C ASN A 196 4.80 16.09 8.34
N PRO A 197 5.63 15.38 7.55
CA PRO A 197 5.17 14.26 6.75
C PRO A 197 4.86 13.07 7.65
N ILE A 198 3.60 12.65 7.68
CA ILE A 198 3.14 11.47 8.44
C ILE A 198 2.73 10.38 7.45
N PRO A 199 3.32 9.17 7.52
CA PRO A 199 2.97 8.09 6.62
C PRO A 199 1.53 7.60 6.86
N VAL A 200 0.73 7.47 5.80
CA VAL A 200 -0.60 6.87 5.89
C VAL A 200 -0.46 5.35 5.87
N ILE A 201 -1.02 4.64 6.85
CA ILE A 201 -1.00 3.17 6.88
C ILE A 201 -2.31 2.64 6.30
N ASN A 202 -2.22 1.96 5.15
CA ASN A 202 -3.36 1.29 4.54
C ASN A 202 -3.44 -0.14 5.07
N LYS A 203 -4.48 -0.47 5.85
CA LYS A 203 -4.67 -1.79 6.46
C LYS A 203 -5.89 -2.49 5.88
N ARG A 204 -5.73 -3.76 5.54
CA ARG A 204 -6.77 -4.67 5.04
C ARG A 204 -6.82 -5.87 5.97
N VAL A 205 -8.01 -6.21 6.47
CA VAL A 205 -8.22 -7.32 7.40
C VAL A 205 -9.39 -8.15 6.92
N ALA A 206 -9.22 -9.46 6.89
CA ALA A 206 -10.26 -10.43 6.63
C ALA A 206 -10.17 -11.55 7.67
N GLU A 207 -11.30 -11.82 8.32
CA GLU A 207 -11.44 -12.86 9.33
C GLU A 207 -12.63 -13.72 8.96
N ALA A 208 -12.41 -15.02 8.80
CA ALA A 208 -13.45 -15.94 8.39
C ALA A 208 -13.14 -17.37 8.82
N THR A 209 -14.20 -18.12 9.08
CA THR A 209 -14.14 -19.58 9.19
C THR A 209 -14.72 -20.18 7.92
N LEU A 210 -13.92 -20.97 7.21
CA LEU A 210 -14.27 -21.52 5.92
C LEU A 210 -13.93 -23.00 5.82
N THR A 211 -14.60 -23.71 4.92
CA THR A 211 -14.35 -25.12 4.64
C THR A 211 -13.92 -25.27 3.19
N VAL A 212 -12.80 -25.95 2.98
CA VAL A 212 -12.21 -26.16 1.65
C VAL A 212 -11.82 -27.62 1.49
N ARG A 213 -11.87 -28.13 0.26
CA ARG A 213 -11.34 -29.46 -0.05
C ARG A 213 -9.83 -29.40 -0.19
N ASN A 214 -9.19 -30.56 -0.03
CA ASN A 214 -7.75 -30.68 -0.29
C ASN A 214 -7.40 -30.19 -1.71
N ARG A 215 -6.44 -29.26 -1.81
CA ARG A 215 -5.94 -28.60 -3.03
C ARG A 215 -6.91 -27.65 -3.74
N ASP A 216 -8.13 -27.48 -3.23
CA ASP A 216 -9.06 -26.49 -3.78
C ASP A 216 -8.70 -25.07 -3.33
N THR A 217 -9.00 -24.10 -4.20
CA THR A 217 -8.82 -22.68 -3.90
C THR A 217 -10.18 -22.03 -3.77
N ILE A 218 -10.40 -21.30 -2.68
CA ILE A 218 -11.64 -20.58 -2.41
C ILE A 218 -11.36 -19.10 -2.19
N MET A 219 -12.34 -18.26 -2.51
CA MET A 219 -12.26 -16.83 -2.23
C MET A 219 -12.71 -16.58 -0.79
N MET A 220 -11.82 -16.04 0.03
CA MET A 220 -12.15 -15.58 1.39
C MET A 220 -12.91 -14.27 1.35
N GLY A 221 -12.53 -13.38 0.43
CA GLY A 221 -13.17 -12.08 0.30
C GLY A 221 -12.53 -11.22 -0.78
N GLY A 222 -13.10 -10.04 -0.96
CA GLY A 222 -12.61 -9.05 -1.88
C GLY A 222 -13.44 -7.77 -1.80
N PHE A 223 -12.92 -6.69 -2.38
CA PHE A 223 -13.66 -5.46 -2.53
C PHE A 223 -13.32 -4.78 -3.85
N ILE A 224 -14.24 -3.95 -4.30
CA ILE A 224 -14.03 -3.03 -5.42
C ILE A 224 -14.45 -1.65 -4.92
N THR A 225 -13.56 -0.68 -5.01
CA THR A 225 -13.85 0.73 -4.78
C THR A 225 -13.71 1.45 -6.12
N GLU A 226 -14.63 2.36 -6.40
CA GLU A 226 -14.54 3.26 -7.54
C GLU A 226 -14.92 4.67 -7.06
N SER A 227 -14.06 5.64 -7.34
CA SER A 227 -14.28 7.05 -7.05
C SER A 227 -14.14 7.87 -8.32
N LYS A 228 -15.20 8.63 -8.65
CA LYS A 228 -15.26 9.49 -9.82
C LYS A 228 -15.50 10.93 -9.39
N THR A 229 -14.49 11.77 -9.56
CA THR A 229 -14.56 13.21 -9.30
C THR A 229 -14.56 13.96 -10.62
N LYS A 230 -15.59 14.79 -10.85
CA LYS A 230 -15.69 15.66 -12.03
C LYS A 230 -15.92 17.09 -11.59
N ASN A 231 -14.89 17.93 -11.74
CA ASN A 231 -14.97 19.35 -11.44
C ASN A 231 -14.98 20.15 -12.75
N LYS A 232 -16.00 20.99 -12.92
CA LYS A 232 -16.11 21.92 -14.05
C LYS A 232 -16.21 23.35 -13.50
N SER A 233 -15.19 24.15 -13.72
CA SER A 233 -15.18 25.58 -13.40
C SER A 233 -15.15 26.40 -14.69
N GLY A 234 -15.56 27.66 -14.65
CA GLY A 234 -15.61 28.49 -15.86
C GLY A 234 -16.38 29.78 -15.66
N VAL A 235 -16.26 30.69 -16.63
CA VAL A 235 -17.00 31.95 -16.65
C VAL A 235 -18.49 31.67 -16.86
N PRO A 236 -19.41 32.19 -16.02
CA PRO A 236 -20.85 32.01 -16.21
C PRO A 236 -21.30 32.43 -17.62
N ILE A 237 -22.30 31.74 -18.18
CA ILE A 237 -22.82 31.92 -19.55
C ILE A 237 -21.83 31.49 -20.65
N LEU A 238 -20.61 32.04 -20.67
CA LEU A 238 -19.59 31.76 -21.70
C LEU A 238 -19.12 30.31 -21.70
N LYS A 239 -19.03 29.66 -20.53
CA LYS A 239 -18.58 28.25 -20.39
C LYS A 239 -19.52 27.22 -21.04
N ASP A 240 -20.76 27.62 -21.33
CA ASP A 240 -21.83 26.75 -21.82
C ASP A 240 -22.15 26.98 -23.31
N ILE A 241 -21.48 27.94 -23.97
CA ILE A 241 -21.60 28.14 -25.42
C ILE A 241 -21.03 26.91 -26.16
N PRO A 242 -21.79 26.26 -27.06
CA PRO A 242 -21.29 25.14 -27.86
C PRO A 242 -20.12 25.60 -28.74
N GLY A 243 -19.07 24.76 -28.84
CA GLY A 243 -17.82 25.11 -29.53
C GLY A 243 -16.90 26.00 -28.69
N LEU A 244 -17.29 27.25 -28.44
CA LEU A 244 -16.42 28.26 -27.80
C LEU A 244 -16.28 28.11 -26.29
N GLY A 245 -17.22 27.46 -25.60
CA GLY A 245 -17.22 27.38 -24.14
C GLY A 245 -16.05 26.59 -23.56
N VAL A 246 -15.33 25.80 -24.38
CA VAL A 246 -14.08 25.13 -23.99
C VAL A 246 -12.99 26.14 -23.60
N LEU A 247 -12.96 27.31 -24.23
CA LEU A 247 -11.98 28.37 -23.95
C LEU A 247 -12.25 29.12 -22.64
N PHE A 248 -13.47 29.01 -22.11
CA PHE A 248 -13.92 29.74 -20.92
C PHE A 248 -14.20 28.81 -19.73
N ARG A 249 -13.77 27.54 -19.82
CA ARG A 249 -13.97 26.54 -18.78
C ARG A 249 -12.71 25.74 -18.51
N SER A 250 -12.66 25.13 -17.34
CA SER A 250 -11.70 24.11 -16.95
C SER A 250 -12.43 22.88 -16.47
N LYS A 251 -11.94 21.73 -16.90
CA LYS A 251 -12.48 20.42 -16.57
C LYS A 251 -11.37 19.61 -15.93
N ASN A 252 -11.60 19.20 -14.70
CA ASN A 252 -10.80 18.20 -14.01
C ASN A 252 -11.66 16.94 -13.83
N SER A 253 -11.19 15.81 -14.34
CA SER A 253 -11.82 14.50 -14.19
C SER A 253 -10.80 13.57 -13.58
N GLU A 254 -11.15 12.97 -12.45
CA GLU A 254 -10.31 12.00 -11.75
C GLU A 254 -11.15 10.75 -11.51
N ASN A 255 -10.64 9.61 -11.93
CA ASN A 255 -11.25 8.31 -11.75
C ASN A 255 -10.22 7.41 -11.08
N SER A 256 -10.54 6.91 -9.90
CA SER A 256 -9.71 5.92 -9.22
C SER A 256 -10.53 4.67 -8.95
N ARG A 257 -9.96 3.51 -9.26
CA ARG A 257 -10.57 2.20 -9.04
C ARG A 257 -9.58 1.29 -8.36
N SER A 258 -9.99 0.67 -7.27
CA SER A 258 -9.17 -0.28 -6.52
C SER A 258 -9.93 -1.59 -6.39
N GLU A 259 -9.29 -2.68 -6.77
CA GLU A 259 -9.83 -4.02 -6.71
C GLU A 259 -8.92 -4.90 -5.87
N LEU A 260 -9.51 -5.71 -5.01
CA LEU A 260 -8.77 -6.65 -4.18
C LEU A 260 -9.53 -7.97 -4.09
N ILE A 261 -8.78 -9.06 -4.20
CA ILE A 261 -9.26 -10.42 -3.93
C ILE A 261 -8.28 -11.16 -3.03
N ILE A 262 -8.82 -11.92 -2.09
CA ILE A 262 -8.09 -12.79 -1.18
C ILE A 262 -8.57 -14.22 -1.45
N LEU A 263 -7.66 -15.04 -1.93
CA LEU A 263 -7.89 -16.46 -2.17
C LEU A 263 -7.12 -17.27 -1.13
N MET A 264 -7.69 -18.40 -0.73
CA MET A 264 -7.09 -19.36 0.19
C MET A 264 -7.08 -20.73 -0.44
N ARG A 265 -5.99 -21.47 -0.22
CA ARG A 265 -5.86 -22.88 -0.58
C ARG A 265 -5.35 -23.65 0.62
N ALA A 266 -5.90 -24.83 0.85
CA ALA A 266 -5.39 -25.79 1.81
C ALA A 266 -4.93 -27.06 1.10
N THR A 267 -3.76 -27.55 1.46
CA THR A 267 -3.23 -28.82 0.99
C THR A 267 -2.96 -29.71 2.19
N VAL A 268 -3.67 -30.83 2.30
CA VAL A 268 -3.46 -31.83 3.34
C VAL A 268 -2.25 -32.68 2.96
N LEU A 269 -1.35 -32.82 3.92
CA LEU A 269 -0.13 -33.63 3.87
C LEU A 269 -0.30 -34.72 4.93
N GLU A 270 -0.64 -35.93 4.49
CA GLU A 270 -1.04 -37.00 5.41
C GLU A 270 0.17 -37.58 6.15
N THR A 271 1.32 -37.61 5.49
CA THR A 271 2.56 -38.17 6.05
C THR A 271 3.71 -37.16 6.09
N PRO A 272 4.69 -37.36 7.00
CA PRO A 272 5.92 -36.56 7.02
C PRO A 272 6.71 -36.64 5.72
N GLU A 273 6.66 -37.77 5.00
CA GLU A 273 7.32 -37.94 3.70
C GLU A 273 6.69 -37.04 2.64
N GLU A 274 5.35 -36.97 2.56
CA GLU A 274 4.65 -36.05 1.66
C GLU A 274 4.97 -34.57 1.96
N ALA A 275 5.06 -34.23 3.25
CA ALA A 275 5.48 -32.90 3.68
C ALA A 275 6.92 -32.58 3.24
N ALA A 276 7.84 -33.54 3.36
CA ALA A 276 9.21 -33.38 2.93
C ALA A 276 9.32 -33.22 1.39
N ILE A 277 8.57 -34.01 0.63
CA ILE A 277 8.52 -33.90 -0.84
C ILE A 277 8.00 -32.53 -1.25
N THR A 278 6.89 -32.08 -0.66
CA THR A 278 6.30 -30.77 -0.95
C THR A 278 7.28 -29.63 -0.65
N ALA A 279 8.03 -29.73 0.46
CA ALA A 279 9.06 -28.77 0.80
C ALA A 279 10.23 -28.77 -0.20
N MET A 280 10.63 -29.94 -0.70
CA MET A 280 11.67 -30.06 -1.73
C MET A 280 11.20 -29.47 -3.07
N ASP A 281 9.96 -29.75 -3.47
CA ASP A 281 9.36 -29.21 -4.69
C ASP A 281 9.27 -27.68 -4.62
N GLU A 282 8.78 -27.14 -3.50
CA GLU A 282 8.71 -25.69 -3.30
C GLU A 282 10.11 -25.05 -3.34
N LYS A 283 11.07 -25.65 -2.63
CA LYS A 283 12.47 -25.20 -2.66
C LYS A 283 13.04 -25.19 -4.08
N SER A 284 12.68 -26.17 -4.91
CA SER A 284 13.13 -26.24 -6.30
C SER A 284 12.59 -25.10 -7.17
N GLN A 285 11.43 -24.54 -6.82
CA GLN A 285 10.82 -23.42 -7.54
C GLN A 285 11.38 -22.05 -7.12
N LEU A 286 12.21 -21.99 -6.06
CA LEU A 286 12.79 -20.77 -5.52
C LEU A 286 14.27 -20.62 -5.90
N PRO A 287 14.60 -19.92 -7.01
CA PRO A 287 15.97 -19.86 -7.53
C PRO A 287 16.97 -19.26 -6.52
N GLY A 288 16.57 -18.22 -5.78
CA GLY A 288 17.43 -17.57 -4.78
C GLY A 288 17.82 -18.49 -3.61
N ILE A 289 16.95 -19.43 -3.23
CA ILE A 289 17.25 -20.41 -2.18
C ILE A 289 18.26 -21.44 -2.68
N GLN A 290 18.15 -21.87 -3.94
CA GLN A 290 19.11 -22.80 -4.52
C GLN A 290 20.53 -22.21 -4.58
N GLU A 291 20.64 -20.93 -4.92
CA GLU A 291 21.94 -20.24 -4.97
C GLU A 291 22.56 -20.11 -3.57
N ALA A 292 21.76 -19.72 -2.57
CA ALA A 292 22.22 -19.62 -1.18
C ALA A 292 22.71 -20.97 -0.64
N GLU A 293 22.03 -22.07 -0.99
CA GLU A 293 22.42 -23.40 -0.55
C GLU A 293 23.74 -23.87 -1.17
N LYS A 294 23.95 -23.60 -2.46
CA LYS A 294 25.23 -23.87 -3.13
C LYS A 294 26.38 -23.13 -2.44
N GLN A 295 26.14 -21.89 -2.02
CA GLN A 295 27.11 -21.10 -1.26
C GLN A 295 27.37 -21.72 0.12
N PHE A 296 26.31 -22.08 0.85
CA PHE A 296 26.42 -22.72 2.17
C PHE A 296 27.18 -24.05 2.11
N HIS A 297 26.82 -24.95 1.18
CA HIS A 297 27.54 -26.21 0.98
C HIS A 297 29.00 -26.00 0.56
N ALA A 298 29.28 -24.98 -0.26
CA ALA A 298 30.64 -24.63 -0.64
C ALA A 298 31.45 -24.10 0.57
N GLU A 299 30.83 -23.33 1.47
CA GLU A 299 31.45 -22.86 2.70
C GLU A 299 31.71 -23.99 3.70
N ASP A 300 30.75 -24.90 3.89
CA ASP A 300 30.91 -26.07 4.76
C ASP A 300 32.02 -26.99 4.27
N GLN A 301 32.11 -27.23 2.96
CA GLN A 301 33.22 -27.99 2.39
C GLN A 301 34.56 -27.31 2.59
N LYS A 302 34.64 -25.98 2.49
CA LYS A 302 35.86 -25.21 2.81
C LYS A 302 36.22 -25.33 4.30
N ARG A 303 35.23 -25.28 5.20
CA ARG A 303 35.41 -25.42 6.65
C ARG A 303 35.95 -26.81 7.00
N LEU A 304 35.34 -27.87 6.46
CA LEU A 304 35.76 -29.25 6.66
C LEU A 304 37.18 -29.53 6.14
N LYS A 305 37.56 -28.93 5.00
CA LYS A 305 38.93 -29.00 4.48
C LYS A 305 39.94 -28.33 5.41
N LYS A 306 39.65 -27.12 5.92
CA LYS A 306 40.53 -26.42 6.89
C LYS A 306 40.74 -27.23 8.18
N VAL A 307 39.69 -27.85 8.72
CA VAL A 307 39.79 -28.69 9.93
C VAL A 307 40.65 -29.93 9.70
N LYS A 308 40.56 -30.55 8.51
CA LYS A 308 41.41 -31.71 8.16
C LYS A 308 42.87 -31.34 7.95
N THR A 309 43.16 -30.15 7.41
CA THR A 309 44.53 -29.67 7.23
C THR A 309 45.18 -29.22 8.55
N SER A 310 44.39 -28.75 9.53
CA SER A 310 44.88 -28.35 10.86
C SER A 310 45.16 -29.53 11.82
N LYS A 311 44.72 -30.74 11.49
CA LYS A 311 44.91 -31.96 12.30
C LYS A 311 46.06 -32.85 11.79
N ARG A 312 46.82 -32.39 10.80
CA ARG A 312 48.07 -33.00 10.31
C ARG A 312 49.22 -32.07 10.62
#